data_AF-A0A6S7BEJ0-F1
#
_entry.id   AF-A0A6S7BEJ0-F1
#
_cell.length_a   1.000
_cell.length_b   1.000
_cell.length_c   1.000
_cell.angle_alpha   90.00
_cell.angle_beta   90.00
_cell.angle_gamma   90.00
#
_symmetry.space_group_name_H-M   'P 1'
#
loop_
_entity.id
_entity.type
_entity.pdbx_description
1 polymer ?
#
loop_
_entity_poly.entity_id
_entity_poly.type
_entity_poly.pdbx_seq_one_letter_code
_entity_poly.pdbx_strand_id
1 'polypeptide(L)'
;MIASRASSLETSLTLKGNMKRLFLAALAATSFATYVHAQSNASGPLVTPSGKLQFVRGDHDFEAMLDKEIFDRFDANTLTHFDDVGNANDTVTRTLVQTDSGPVLYDFRFHPPLVLRSGKRMTVKRVFWQGDEVVMQGSQGWFRFNRGVLTKLQSSTTTYH
;
A
#
# COMPACT_ATOMS: atom_id res chain seq x y z
N MET A 1 -40.25 65.66 48.11
CA MET A 1 -41.35 65.08 48.92
C MET A 1 -42.35 64.47 47.94
N ILE A 2 -42.39 63.12 47.87
CA ILE A 2 -43.52 62.18 47.65
C ILE A 2 -44.73 62.71 46.84
N ALA A 3 -45.35 62.09 45.82
CA ALA A 3 -45.50 60.75 45.22
C ALA A 3 -45.90 60.96 43.73
N SER A 4 -46.02 60.01 42.81
CA SER A 4 -47.08 58.98 42.80
C SER A 4 -47.18 58.29 41.42
N ARG A 5 -47.41 56.96 41.46
CA ARG A 5 -48.16 56.08 40.52
C ARG A 5 -47.67 55.91 39.06
N ALA A 6 -47.25 54.68 38.68
CA ALA A 6 -48.05 53.54 38.18
C ALA A 6 -48.49 53.77 36.70
N SER A 7 -48.38 52.85 35.74
CA SER A 7 -48.69 51.41 35.76
C SER A 7 -48.27 50.72 34.45
N SER A 8 -48.01 49.41 34.51
CA SER A 8 -48.24 48.37 33.47
C SER A 8 -47.35 48.38 32.19
N LEU A 9 -46.85 47.29 31.62
CA LEU A 9 -47.29 45.89 31.59
C LEU A 9 -46.10 44.91 31.59
N GLU A 10 -46.42 43.70 32.02
CA GLU A 10 -45.64 42.45 31.99
C GLU A 10 -44.97 42.13 30.64
N THR A 11 -43.90 41.33 30.66
CA THR A 11 -43.87 39.98 30.04
C THR A 11 -42.55 39.28 30.42
N SER A 12 -42.68 38.13 31.08
CA SER A 12 -41.61 37.17 31.30
C SER A 12 -41.17 36.58 29.96
N LEU A 13 -39.86 36.57 29.66
CA LEU A 13 -39.30 35.71 28.62
C LEU A 13 -37.88 35.28 28.96
N THR A 14 -37.82 34.03 29.39
CA THR A 14 -36.68 33.12 29.39
C THR A 14 -35.91 33.20 28.06
N LEU A 15 -34.62 33.54 28.10
CA LEU A 15 -33.74 33.43 26.94
C LEU A 15 -32.75 32.28 27.12
N LYS A 16 -33.17 31.11 26.61
CA LYS A 16 -32.35 29.93 26.36
C LYS A 16 -31.43 30.22 25.17
N GLY A 17 -30.19 30.60 25.45
CA GLY A 17 -29.16 30.82 24.43
C GLY A 17 -28.04 29.78 24.54
N ASN A 18 -28.11 28.73 23.73
CA ASN A 18 -27.07 27.72 23.56
C ASN A 18 -25.74 28.36 23.11
N MET A 19 -24.80 28.57 24.04
CA MET A 19 -23.41 28.85 23.69
C MET A 19 -22.71 27.54 23.34
N LYS A 20 -22.68 27.29 22.03
CA LYS A 20 -21.98 26.22 21.34
C LYS A 20 -20.54 26.10 21.87
N ARG A 21 -20.19 24.90 22.34
CA ARG A 21 -18.82 24.51 22.68
C ARG A 21 -17.91 24.78 21.48
N LEU A 22 -17.03 25.78 21.60
CA LEU A 22 -15.95 26.01 20.65
C LEU A 22 -14.87 24.95 20.90
N PHE A 23 -15.03 23.77 20.29
CA PHE A 23 -13.94 22.81 20.20
C PHE A 23 -12.98 23.29 19.11
N LEU A 24 -11.87 23.90 19.53
CA LEU A 24 -10.70 24.12 18.68
C LEU A 24 -10.15 22.75 18.30
N ALA A 25 -10.51 22.25 17.12
CA ALA A 25 -9.85 21.10 16.52
C ALA A 25 -8.46 21.53 16.05
N ALA A 26 -7.44 21.26 16.86
CA ALA A 26 -6.05 21.37 16.43
C ALA A 26 -5.77 20.24 15.42
N LEU A 27 -5.70 20.59 14.15
CA LEU A 27 -5.29 19.67 13.09
C LEU A 27 -3.78 19.44 13.24
N ALA A 28 -3.40 18.34 13.89
CA ALA A 28 -2.03 17.87 13.88
C ALA A 28 -1.70 17.39 12.46
N ALA A 29 -0.96 18.19 11.70
CA ALA A 29 -0.35 17.75 10.47
C ALA A 29 0.80 16.79 10.82
N THR A 30 0.48 15.51 11.03
CA THR A 30 1.49 14.45 11.08
C THR A 30 2.06 14.30 9.68
N SER A 31 3.28 14.79 9.47
CA SER A 31 4.06 14.53 8.27
C SER A 31 4.31 13.02 8.17
N PHE A 32 3.45 12.30 7.45
CA PHE A 32 3.75 10.93 7.06
C PHE A 32 4.86 11.00 6.03
N ALA A 33 6.09 10.71 6.46
CA ALA A 33 7.13 10.26 5.55
C ALA A 33 6.64 8.93 4.97
N THR A 34 5.86 8.99 3.90
CA THR A 34 5.61 7.82 3.06
C THR A 34 6.96 7.49 2.45
N TYR A 35 7.66 6.52 3.02
CA TYR A 35 8.81 5.92 2.35
C TYR A 35 8.26 5.18 1.13
N VAL A 36 8.14 5.91 0.02
CA VAL A 36 7.76 5.42 -1.30
C VAL A 36 8.94 4.61 -1.85
N HIS A 37 9.20 3.45 -1.26
CA HIS A 37 10.02 2.40 -1.87
C HIS A 37 9.09 1.34 -2.43
N ALA A 38 8.22 1.74 -3.36
CA ALA A 38 7.26 0.81 -3.95
C ALA A 38 7.80 0.18 -5.24
N GLN A 39 8.68 0.85 -6.00
CA GLN A 39 9.20 0.34 -7.27
C GLN A 39 10.71 0.47 -7.31
N SER A 40 11.38 -0.61 -7.70
CA SER A 40 12.82 -0.70 -7.84
C SER A 40 13.17 -1.47 -9.12
N ASN A 41 14.38 -1.20 -9.60
CA ASN A 41 15.04 -1.87 -10.71
C ASN A 41 16.42 -2.41 -10.27
N ALA A 42 16.65 -2.49 -8.96
CA ALA A 42 17.90 -2.98 -8.40
C ALA A 42 18.04 -4.48 -8.64
N SER A 43 19.20 -4.88 -9.17
CA SER A 43 19.53 -6.30 -9.33
C SER A 43 19.86 -7.02 -8.01
N GLY A 44 19.89 -6.31 -6.88
CA GLY A 44 20.27 -6.85 -5.56
C GLY A 44 21.75 -6.61 -5.20
N PRO A 45 22.24 -7.21 -4.09
CA PRO A 45 21.52 -8.16 -3.24
C PRO A 45 20.48 -7.49 -2.33
N LEU A 46 19.29 -8.10 -2.23
CA LEU A 46 18.25 -7.73 -1.28
C LEU A 46 18.21 -8.78 -0.16
N VAL A 47 18.18 -8.33 1.10
CA VAL A 47 18.12 -9.24 2.26
C VAL A 47 16.69 -9.74 2.41
N THR A 48 16.51 -11.06 2.43
CA THR A 48 15.21 -11.71 2.69
C THR A 48 15.35 -12.71 3.84
N PRO A 49 14.24 -13.14 4.49
CA PRO A 49 14.30 -14.18 5.50
C PRO A 49 14.82 -15.54 4.98
N SER A 50 14.67 -15.78 3.67
CA SER A 50 15.07 -17.03 3.03
C SER A 50 16.50 -17.03 2.48
N GLY A 51 17.20 -15.88 2.48
CA GLY A 51 18.52 -15.71 1.86
C GLY A 51 18.67 -14.35 1.16
N LYS A 52 19.76 -14.14 0.43
CA LYS A 52 19.97 -12.93 -0.37
C LYS A 52 19.39 -13.09 -1.77
N LEU A 53 18.38 -12.27 -2.08
CA LEU A 53 17.77 -12.20 -3.40
C LEU A 53 18.64 -11.40 -4.37
N GLN A 54 18.85 -11.93 -5.56
CA GLN A 54 19.53 -11.25 -6.66
C GLN A 54 18.80 -11.54 -7.99
N PHE A 55 18.69 -10.53 -8.85
CA PHE A 55 18.20 -10.66 -10.21
C PHE A 55 19.36 -10.50 -11.18
N VAL A 56 19.64 -11.54 -11.97
CA VAL A 56 20.70 -11.53 -12.96
C VAL A 56 20.08 -11.48 -14.35
N ARG A 57 20.56 -10.56 -15.19
CA ARG A 57 20.13 -10.46 -16.58
C ARG A 57 20.86 -11.53 -17.39
N GLY A 58 20.11 -12.46 -18.00
CA GLY A 58 20.58 -13.33 -19.06
C GLY A 58 20.48 -12.65 -20.44
N ASP A 59 20.59 -13.43 -21.51
CA ASP A 59 20.50 -12.88 -22.87
C ASP A 59 19.14 -12.22 -23.13
N HIS A 60 18.05 -12.92 -22.80
CA HIS A 60 16.66 -12.46 -23.06
C HIS A 60 15.73 -12.57 -21.84
N ASP A 61 16.18 -13.19 -20.76
CA ASP A 61 15.43 -13.43 -19.54
C ASP A 61 16.15 -12.84 -18.32
N PHE A 62 15.49 -12.94 -17.17
CA PHE A 62 16.10 -12.71 -15.87
C PHE A 62 16.07 -14.01 -15.05
N GLU A 63 17.16 -14.25 -14.36
CA GLU A 63 17.27 -15.30 -13.35
C GLU A 63 17.05 -14.67 -11.97
N ALA A 64 16.08 -15.17 -11.22
CA ALA A 64 15.91 -14.85 -9.81
C ALA A 64 16.70 -15.87 -8.99
N MET A 65 17.66 -15.36 -8.23
CA MET A 65 18.59 -16.15 -7.45
C MET A 65 18.41 -15.88 -5.96
N LEU A 66 18.54 -16.92 -5.14
CA LEU A 66 18.60 -16.84 -3.69
C LEU A 66 19.91 -17.49 -3.25
N ASP A 67 20.77 -16.75 -2.54
CA ASP A 67 22.08 -17.23 -2.10
C ASP A 67 22.92 -17.90 -3.22
N LYS A 68 22.79 -17.37 -4.45
CA LYS A 68 23.43 -17.84 -5.70
C LYS A 68 22.83 -19.10 -6.32
N GLU A 69 21.70 -19.58 -5.82
CA GLU A 69 20.92 -20.64 -6.47
C GLU A 69 19.76 -20.03 -7.25
N ILE A 70 19.59 -20.45 -8.50
CA ILE A 70 18.47 -20.02 -9.33
C ILE A 70 17.21 -20.73 -8.82
N PHE A 71 16.20 -19.96 -8.42
CA PHE A 71 14.90 -20.51 -8.02
C PHE A 71 13.78 -20.17 -9.02
N ASP A 72 13.96 -19.16 -9.87
CA ASP A 72 13.02 -18.83 -10.92
C ASP A 72 13.69 -18.20 -12.14
N ARG A 73 13.04 -18.34 -13.30
CA ARG A 73 13.40 -17.64 -14.54
C ARG A 73 12.15 -17.01 -15.17
N PHE A 74 12.32 -15.81 -15.72
CA PHE A 74 11.21 -15.10 -16.37
C PHE A 74 11.69 -14.14 -17.46
N ASP A 75 10.86 -13.99 -18.49
CA ASP A 75 11.09 -13.02 -19.55
C ASP A 75 10.62 -11.62 -19.12
N ALA A 76 11.47 -10.61 -19.33
CA ALA A 76 11.12 -9.21 -19.22
C ALA A 76 12.13 -8.35 -19.99
N ASN A 77 11.64 -7.29 -20.64
CA ASN A 77 12.54 -6.32 -21.27
C ASN A 77 13.40 -5.57 -20.25
N THR A 78 12.79 -5.15 -19.14
CA THR A 78 13.42 -4.39 -18.06
C THR A 78 13.04 -5.00 -16.72
N LEU A 79 13.99 -5.12 -15.80
CA LEU A 79 13.69 -5.51 -14.44
C LEU A 79 12.86 -4.42 -13.76
N THR A 80 11.67 -4.77 -13.32
CA THR A 80 10.81 -3.91 -12.50
C THR A 80 10.19 -4.75 -11.42
N HIS A 81 10.49 -4.41 -10.18
CA HIS A 81 9.99 -5.11 -9.02
C HIS A 81 9.49 -4.13 -7.96
N PHE A 82 8.58 -4.62 -7.14
CA PHE A 82 7.97 -3.89 -6.03
C PHE A 82 8.23 -4.72 -4.79
N ASP A 83 8.79 -4.12 -3.73
CA ASP A 83 9.27 -4.86 -2.56
C ASP A 83 8.40 -4.57 -1.35
N ASP A 84 8.08 -5.61 -0.59
CA ASP A 84 7.44 -5.54 0.72
C ASP A 84 8.52 -5.48 1.80
N VAL A 85 9.02 -4.28 2.04
CA VAL A 85 10.04 -4.01 3.05
C VAL A 85 9.38 -4.06 4.42
N GLY A 86 9.74 -5.07 5.21
CA GLY A 86 9.25 -5.18 6.58
C GLY A 86 9.70 -4.00 7.44
N ASN A 87 8.93 -3.68 8.48
CA ASN A 87 9.18 -2.56 9.39
C ASN A 87 10.49 -2.69 10.20
N ALA A 88 11.15 -3.83 10.16
CA ALA A 88 12.41 -4.10 10.87
C ALA A 88 13.51 -4.46 9.85
N ASN A 89 14.58 -3.66 9.85
CA ASN A 89 15.88 -3.96 9.24
C ASN A 89 15.90 -4.10 7.70
N ASP A 90 15.10 -3.31 6.97
CA ASP A 90 15.14 -3.25 5.50
C ASP A 90 15.02 -4.63 4.80
N THR A 91 14.45 -5.61 5.50
CA THR A 91 14.34 -6.98 5.02
C THR A 91 13.11 -7.09 4.12
N VAL A 92 13.32 -7.57 2.90
CA VAL A 92 12.26 -7.79 1.92
C VAL A 92 11.62 -9.14 2.19
N THR A 93 10.35 -9.13 2.59
CA THR A 93 9.60 -10.36 2.90
C THR A 93 8.91 -10.94 1.67
N ARG A 94 8.53 -10.07 0.73
CA ARG A 94 7.89 -10.42 -0.54
C ARG A 94 8.32 -9.45 -1.62
N THR A 95 8.35 -9.91 -2.87
CA THR A 95 8.61 -9.06 -4.03
C THR A 95 7.62 -9.40 -5.14
N LEU A 96 6.98 -8.38 -5.72
CA LEU A 96 6.19 -8.53 -6.93
C LEU A 96 7.04 -8.09 -8.13
N VAL A 97 7.33 -9.00 -9.05
CA VAL A 97 8.08 -8.70 -10.28
C VAL A 97 7.15 -8.59 -11.46
N GLN A 98 7.33 -7.55 -12.28
CA GLN A 98 6.65 -7.42 -13.55
C GLN A 98 7.40 -8.22 -14.64
N THR A 99 6.69 -9.16 -15.26
CA THR A 99 7.21 -10.00 -16.35
C THR A 99 6.35 -9.86 -17.61
N ASP A 100 6.82 -10.37 -18.74
CA ASP A 100 6.09 -10.32 -20.01
C ASP A 100 4.82 -11.20 -20.02
N SER A 101 4.77 -12.21 -19.14
CA SER A 101 3.61 -13.08 -18.91
C SER A 101 2.63 -12.53 -17.86
N GLY A 102 3.01 -11.44 -17.18
CA GLY A 102 2.26 -10.83 -16.08
C GLY A 102 3.01 -10.83 -14.76
N PRO A 103 2.46 -10.20 -13.71
CA PRO A 103 3.11 -10.12 -12.40
C PRO A 103 3.36 -11.50 -11.77
N VAL A 104 4.52 -11.64 -11.13
CA VAL A 104 4.91 -12.80 -10.32
C VAL A 104 5.20 -12.33 -8.89
N LEU A 105 4.59 -12.96 -7.90
CA LEU A 105 4.83 -12.69 -6.49
C LEU A 105 5.78 -13.76 -5.95
N TYR A 106 6.94 -13.32 -5.46
CA TYR A 106 7.85 -14.11 -4.66
C TYR A 106 7.60 -13.84 -3.18
N ASP A 107 7.41 -14.90 -2.40
CA ASP A 107 7.21 -14.82 -0.95
C ASP A 107 8.34 -15.59 -0.23
N PHE A 108 9.22 -14.82 0.41
CA PHE A 108 10.45 -15.28 1.04
C PHE A 108 10.25 -15.65 2.51
N ARG A 109 9.00 -15.63 3.00
CA ARG A 109 8.65 -16.10 4.35
C ARG A 109 8.69 -17.63 4.45
N PHE A 110 8.79 -18.31 3.31
CA PHE A 110 8.89 -19.76 3.18
C PHE A 110 10.26 -20.18 2.61
N HIS A 111 10.65 -21.42 2.88
CA HIS A 111 11.86 -22.03 2.33
C HIS A 111 11.53 -23.42 1.77
N PRO A 112 11.62 -23.66 0.44
CA PRO A 112 11.99 -22.70 -0.61
C PRO A 112 10.96 -21.55 -0.75
N PRO A 113 11.36 -20.41 -1.37
CA PRO A 113 10.43 -19.29 -1.60
C PRO A 113 9.19 -19.74 -2.39
N LEU A 114 8.04 -19.20 -2.03
CA LEU A 114 6.82 -19.46 -2.78
C LEU A 114 6.75 -18.54 -4.01
N VAL A 115 6.53 -19.14 -5.18
CA VAL A 115 6.42 -18.43 -6.46
C VAL A 115 4.97 -18.47 -6.95
N LEU A 116 4.30 -17.32 -7.00
CA LEU A 116 2.91 -17.20 -7.41
C LEU A 116 2.80 -16.37 -8.69
N ARG A 117 2.42 -17.01 -9.79
CA ARG A 117 2.27 -16.37 -11.10
C ARG A 117 0.82 -15.94 -11.31
N SER A 118 0.59 -14.68 -11.68
CA SER A 118 -0.76 -14.19 -11.97
C SER A 118 -1.33 -14.72 -13.29
N GLY A 119 -0.46 -15.12 -14.23
CA GLY A 119 -0.83 -15.62 -15.55
C GLY A 119 -1.54 -14.61 -16.47
N LYS A 120 -1.66 -13.35 -16.04
CA LYS A 120 -2.36 -12.31 -16.77
C LYS A 120 -1.41 -11.16 -17.10
N ARG A 121 -1.13 -10.98 -18.39
CA ARG A 121 -0.34 -9.86 -18.88
C ARG A 121 -0.98 -8.53 -18.51
N MET A 122 -0.24 -7.71 -17.77
CA MET A 122 -0.61 -6.34 -17.41
C MET A 122 0.62 -5.53 -16.99
N THR A 123 0.51 -4.22 -17.10
CA THR A 123 1.48 -3.28 -16.51
C THR A 123 1.02 -2.87 -15.13
N VAL A 124 1.88 -3.06 -14.13
CA VAL A 124 1.67 -2.60 -12.75
C VAL A 124 2.28 -1.22 -12.61
N LYS A 125 1.49 -0.26 -12.15
CA LYS A 125 1.92 1.12 -11.91
C LYS A 125 2.21 1.40 -10.45
N ARG A 126 1.44 0.78 -9.55
CA ARG A 126 1.58 0.91 -8.11
C ARG A 126 1.21 -0.40 -7.43
N VAL A 127 1.82 -0.64 -6.28
CA VAL A 127 1.60 -1.80 -5.43
C VAL A 127 1.32 -1.32 -4.01
N PHE A 128 0.37 -1.97 -3.36
CA PHE A 128 0.01 -1.76 -1.96
C PHE A 128 -0.03 -3.12 -1.28
N TRP A 129 0.81 -3.28 -0.27
CA TRP A 129 0.93 -4.53 0.50
C TRP A 129 -0.04 -4.51 1.67
N GLN A 130 -0.88 -5.55 1.81
CA GLN A 130 -1.85 -5.63 2.90
C GLN A 130 -1.93 -7.06 3.43
N GLY A 131 -1.42 -7.31 4.63
CA GLY A 131 -1.40 -8.68 5.19
C GLY A 131 -0.77 -9.64 4.18
N ASP A 132 -1.49 -10.69 3.79
CA ASP A 132 -1.03 -11.67 2.77
C ASP A 132 -1.39 -11.30 1.32
N GLU A 133 -2.13 -10.23 1.09
CA GLU A 133 -2.51 -9.79 -0.25
C GLU A 133 -1.66 -8.64 -0.77
N VAL A 134 -1.57 -8.57 -2.10
CA VAL A 134 -0.98 -7.44 -2.82
C VAL A 134 -2.03 -6.83 -3.74
N VAL A 135 -2.26 -5.54 -3.58
CA VAL A 135 -3.16 -4.76 -4.42
C VAL A 135 -2.34 -3.97 -5.44
N MET A 136 -2.69 -4.13 -6.71
CA MET A 136 -1.99 -3.53 -7.83
C MET A 136 -2.90 -2.54 -8.54
N GLN A 137 -2.37 -1.36 -8.84
CA GLN A 137 -2.97 -0.43 -9.78
C GLN A 137 -2.35 -0.65 -11.16
N GLY A 138 -3.14 -1.07 -12.15
CA GLY A 138 -2.73 -1.19 -13.54
C GLY A 138 -3.46 -0.20 -14.46
N SER A 139 -3.20 -0.28 -15.77
CA SER A 139 -3.93 0.52 -16.76
C SER A 139 -5.42 0.15 -16.86
N GLN A 140 -5.76 -1.11 -16.57
CA GLN A 140 -7.12 -1.65 -16.67
C GLN A 140 -7.95 -1.50 -15.38
N GLY A 141 -7.40 -0.81 -14.38
CA GLY A 141 -8.00 -0.63 -13.05
C GLY A 141 -7.20 -1.32 -11.95
N TRP A 142 -7.89 -1.62 -10.85
CA TRP A 142 -7.32 -2.20 -9.65
C TRP A 142 -7.46 -3.72 -9.63
N PHE A 143 -6.44 -4.40 -9.11
CA PHE A 143 -6.40 -5.85 -9.00
C PHE A 143 -5.89 -6.25 -7.62
N ARG A 144 -6.46 -7.32 -7.07
CA ARG A 144 -6.01 -7.96 -5.85
C ARG A 144 -5.41 -9.30 -6.20
N PHE A 145 -4.21 -9.57 -5.73
CA PHE A 145 -3.53 -10.86 -5.88
C PHE A 145 -3.26 -11.44 -4.51
N ASN A 146 -3.83 -12.62 -4.26
CA ASN A 146 -3.78 -13.28 -2.95
C ASN A 146 -3.74 -14.78 -3.18
N ARG A 147 -2.73 -15.47 -2.64
CA ARG A 147 -2.57 -16.93 -2.71
C ARG A 147 -2.73 -17.49 -4.13
N GLY A 148 -2.15 -16.81 -5.12
CA GLY A 148 -2.20 -17.23 -6.53
C GLY A 148 -3.47 -16.85 -7.28
N VAL A 149 -4.45 -16.19 -6.63
CA VAL A 149 -5.70 -15.78 -7.26
C VAL A 149 -5.69 -14.30 -7.58
N LEU A 150 -5.77 -13.94 -8.86
CA LEU A 150 -5.89 -12.56 -9.33
C LEU A 150 -7.36 -12.17 -9.52
N THR A 151 -7.84 -11.21 -8.74
CA THR A 151 -9.21 -10.68 -8.82
C THR A 151 -9.19 -9.24 -9.32
N LYS A 152 -10.00 -8.90 -10.34
CA LYS A 152 -10.22 -7.50 -10.71
C LYS A 152 -11.13 -6.85 -9.68
N LEU A 153 -10.70 -5.76 -9.08
CA LEU A 153 -11.51 -4.99 -8.14
C LEU A 153 -12.47 -4.10 -8.94
N GLN A 154 -13.75 -4.16 -8.59
CA GLN A 154 -14.71 -3.14 -9.01
C GLN A 154 -14.52 -1.90 -8.11
N SER A 155 -14.91 -0.72 -8.61
CA SER A 155 -14.77 0.58 -7.94
C SER A 155 -14.74 0.45 -6.41
N SER A 156 -13.55 0.58 -5.83
CA SER A 156 -13.36 0.52 -4.39
C SER A 156 -13.36 1.94 -3.86
N THR A 157 -14.19 2.22 -2.86
CA THR A 157 -14.01 3.37 -1.97
C THR A 157 -12.82 3.20 -1.04
N THR A 158 -12.14 2.03 -1.09
CA THR A 158 -10.94 1.72 -0.33
C THR A 158 -9.76 2.54 -0.79
N THR A 159 -9.24 3.36 0.13
CA THR A 159 -7.92 3.99 -0.01
C THR A 159 -6.87 2.97 0.41
N TYR A 160 -5.95 2.67 -0.51
CA TYR A 160 -4.79 1.83 -0.23
C TYR A 160 -3.63 2.73 0.18
N HIS A 161 -2.90 2.33 1.24
CA HIS A 161 -1.76 3.05 1.81
C HIS A 161 -0.49 2.23 1.66
#